data_AF-A0A1C5I7F0-F1
#
_entry.id   AF-A0A1C5I7F0-F1
#
_cell.length_a   1.000
_cell.length_b   1.000
_cell.length_c   1.000
_cell.angle_alpha   90.00
_cell.angle_beta   90.00
_cell.angle_gamma   90.00
#
_symmetry.space_group_name_H-M   'P 1'
#
loop_
_entity.id
_entity.type
_entity.pdbx_description
1 polymer ?
#
loop_
_entity_poly.entity_id
_entity_poly.type
_entity_poly.pdbx_seq_one_letter_code
_entity_poly.pdbx_strand_id
1 'polypeptide(L)'
;MTRRSVEPPLRHVLVVGRLAWGGLLLLAPGLPLRPLGPGTATAVGTLRVLGARHIVQAAATGARPTPRVFAAGAAVDAIHSLTALALAAVDRRQRPAALANAVVAAGWAALGVAVARQGGTP
;
A
#
# COMPACT_ATOMS: atom_id res chain seq x y z
N MET A 1 -15.93 35.15 4.45
CA MET A 1 -15.95 33.91 3.62
C MET A 1 -14.77 33.04 4.02
N THR A 2 -15.05 31.97 4.74
CA THR A 2 -14.07 31.00 5.26
C THR A 2 -13.39 30.28 4.09
N ARG A 3 -12.06 30.43 3.96
CA ARG A 3 -11.25 29.52 3.13
C ARG A 3 -11.48 28.10 3.66
N ARG A 4 -12.29 27.30 2.96
CA ARG A 4 -12.22 25.85 3.11
C ARG A 4 -10.83 25.48 2.64
N SER A 5 -9.94 25.19 3.59
CA SER A 5 -8.68 24.53 3.33
C SER A 5 -9.03 23.25 2.59
N VAL A 6 -8.89 23.24 1.27
CA VAL A 6 -9.02 22.03 0.47
C VAL A 6 -7.87 21.18 0.95
N GLU A 7 -8.13 20.27 1.90
CA GLU A 7 -7.21 19.19 2.19
C GLU A 7 -6.80 18.60 0.83
N PRO A 8 -5.51 18.60 0.42
CA PRO A 8 -5.11 18.02 -0.84
C PRO A 8 -5.76 16.65 -0.98
N PRO A 9 -6.70 16.46 -1.92
CA PRO A 9 -7.60 15.31 -1.95
C PRO A 9 -6.83 13.99 -1.94
N LEU A 10 -5.59 14.02 -2.44
CA LEU A 10 -4.67 12.90 -2.49
C LEU A 10 -4.33 12.29 -1.12
N ARG A 11 -4.24 13.09 -0.04
CA ARG A 11 -3.91 12.53 1.29
C ARG A 11 -5.04 11.67 1.83
N HIS A 12 -6.27 12.15 1.71
CA HIS A 12 -7.46 11.39 2.10
C HIS A 12 -7.63 10.16 1.24
N VAL A 13 -7.45 10.29 -0.08
CA VAL A 13 -7.50 9.15 -1.01
C VAL A 13 -6.46 8.10 -0.62
N LEU A 14 -5.24 8.49 -0.25
CA LEU A 14 -4.20 7.57 0.21
C LEU A 14 -4.58 6.87 1.52
N VAL A 15 -5.07 7.61 2.52
CA VAL A 15 -5.45 7.03 3.83
C VAL A 15 -6.66 6.12 3.70
N VAL A 16 -7.74 6.58 3.07
CA VAL A 16 -8.97 5.81 2.85
C VAL A 16 -8.69 4.60 1.96
N GLY A 17 -7.91 4.79 0.90
CA GLY A 17 -7.49 3.70 0.02
C GLY A 17 -6.73 2.62 0.78
N ARG A 18 -5.80 2.99 1.67
CA ARG A 18 -5.08 2.04 2.53
C ARG A 18 -5.98 1.33 3.51
N LEU A 19 -6.96 2.03 4.11
CA LEU A 19 -7.94 1.41 5.00
C LEU A 19 -8.80 0.39 4.26
N ALA A 20 -9.33 0.78 3.09
CA ALA A 20 -10.16 -0.09 2.27
C ALA A 20 -9.39 -1.32 1.77
N TRP A 21 -8.22 -1.10 1.17
CA TRP A 21 -7.36 -2.18 0.69
C TRP A 21 -6.86 -3.06 1.84
N GLY A 22 -6.40 -2.45 2.93
CA GLY A 22 -5.94 -3.16 4.12
C GLY A 22 -7.03 -4.02 4.76
N GLY A 23 -8.25 -3.48 4.88
CA GLY A 23 -9.42 -4.21 5.37
C GLY A 23 -9.80 -5.37 4.46
N LEU A 24 -9.81 -5.16 3.14
CA LEU A 24 -10.03 -6.23 2.16
C LEU A 24 -9.02 -7.37 2.33
N LEU A 25 -7.73 -7.04 2.40
CA LEU A 25 -6.67 -8.06 2.57
C LEU A 25 -6.73 -8.78 3.92
N LEU A 26 -7.11 -8.08 4.98
CA LEU A 26 -7.15 -8.63 6.33
C LEU A 26 -8.38 -9.54 6.54
N LEU A 27 -9.54 -9.09 6.08
CA LEU A 27 -10.83 -9.73 6.34
C LEU A 27 -11.27 -10.69 5.23
N ALA A 28 -10.93 -10.38 3.98
CA ALA A 28 -11.34 -11.16 2.80
C ALA A 28 -10.18 -11.44 1.83
N PRO A 29 -9.07 -12.07 2.28
CA PRO A 29 -7.89 -12.36 1.45
C PRO A 29 -8.18 -13.31 0.28
N GLY A 30 -9.31 -14.04 0.30
CA GLY A 30 -9.71 -14.90 -0.81
C GLY A 30 -10.08 -14.12 -2.08
N LEU A 31 -10.57 -12.87 -1.96
CA LEU A 31 -11.01 -12.09 -3.12
C LEU A 31 -9.83 -11.72 -4.05
N PRO A 32 -8.70 -11.17 -3.55
CA PRO A 32 -7.52 -10.92 -4.38
C PRO A 32 -6.82 -12.19 -4.87
N LEU A 33 -6.94 -13.31 -4.16
CA LEU A 33 -6.31 -14.59 -4.54
C LEU A 33 -7.08 -15.32 -5.64
N ARG A 34 -8.40 -15.14 -5.72
CA ARG A 34 -9.27 -15.86 -6.68
C ARG A 34 -8.77 -15.88 -8.14
N PRO A 35 -8.29 -14.77 -8.74
CA PRO A 35 -7.78 -14.80 -10.12
C PRO A 35 -6.41 -15.50 -10.26
N LEU A 36 -5.70 -15.76 -9.16
CA LEU A 36 -4.37 -16.37 -9.14
C LEU A 36 -4.41 -17.89 -8.89
N GLY A 37 -5.60 -18.45 -8.61
CA GLY A 37 -5.81 -19.87 -8.32
C GLY A 37 -6.06 -20.16 -6.84
N PRO A 38 -5.97 -21.43 -6.41
CA PRO A 38 -6.25 -21.83 -5.04
C PRO A 38 -5.30 -21.13 -4.05
N GLY A 39 -5.85 -20.37 -3.10
CA GLY A 39 -5.08 -19.69 -2.08
C GLY A 39 -4.46 -20.69 -1.09
N THR A 40 -3.13 -20.71 -0.98
CA THR A 40 -2.46 -21.48 0.08
C THR A 40 -2.62 -20.78 1.43
N ALA A 41 -2.49 -21.53 2.54
CA ALA A 41 -2.50 -20.96 3.89
C ALA A 41 -1.43 -19.86 4.04
N THR A 42 -0.25 -20.06 3.45
CA THR A 42 0.83 -19.07 3.39
C THR A 42 0.42 -17.82 2.64
N ALA A 43 -0.22 -17.94 1.46
CA ALA A 43 -0.68 -16.78 0.69
C ALA A 43 -1.72 -15.96 1.46
N VAL A 44 -2.66 -16.64 2.15
CA VAL A 44 -3.65 -15.99 3.03
C VAL A 44 -2.97 -15.27 4.19
N GLY A 45 -1.99 -15.92 4.85
CA GLY A 45 -1.20 -15.31 5.93
C GLY A 45 -0.46 -14.06 5.46
N THR A 46 0.21 -14.13 4.30
CA THR A 46 0.91 -13.00 3.68
C THR A 46 -0.05 -11.83 3.41
N LEU A 47 -1.23 -12.09 2.85
CA LEU A 47 -2.22 -11.03 2.61
C LEU A 47 -2.73 -10.41 3.91
N ARG A 48 -2.95 -11.19 4.97
CA ARG A 48 -3.36 -10.64 6.27
C ARG A 48 -2.29 -9.74 6.87
N VAL A 49 -1.02 -10.15 6.81
CA VAL A 49 0.12 -9.33 7.28
C VAL A 49 0.22 -8.04 6.45
N LEU A 50 0.07 -8.13 5.13
CA LEU A 50 0.05 -6.97 4.24
C LEU A 50 -1.13 -6.04 4.57
N GLY A 51 -2.30 -6.61 4.82
CA GLY A 51 -3.50 -5.87 5.24
C GLY A 51 -3.27 -5.12 6.54
N ALA A 52 -2.76 -5.79 7.57
CA ALA A 52 -2.40 -5.17 8.85
C ALA A 52 -1.38 -4.03 8.68
N ARG A 53 -0.36 -4.21 7.82
CA ARG A 53 0.60 -3.15 7.49
C ARG A 53 -0.09 -1.92 6.88
N HIS A 54 -1.02 -2.10 5.94
CA HIS A 54 -1.76 -0.98 5.36
C HIS A 54 -2.59 -0.25 6.42
N ILE A 55 -3.24 -0.96 7.34
CA ILE A 55 -3.97 -0.37 8.47
C ILE A 55 -3.03 0.43 9.38
N VAL A 56 -1.88 -0.13 9.75
CA VAL A 56 -0.88 0.58 10.57
C VAL A 56 -0.35 1.83 9.86
N GLN A 57 -0.02 1.74 8.56
CA GLN A 57 0.42 2.90 7.78
C GLN A 57 -0.69 3.97 7.69
N ALA A 58 -1.96 3.58 7.52
CA ALA A 58 -3.09 4.51 7.50
C ALA A 58 -3.29 5.19 8.87
N ALA A 59 -3.21 4.42 9.96
CA ALA A 59 -3.28 4.96 11.32
C ALA A 59 -2.13 5.92 11.61
N ALA A 60 -0.89 5.56 11.25
CA ALA A 60 0.29 6.40 11.46
C ALA A 60 0.21 7.72 10.67
N THR A 61 -0.18 7.65 9.40
CA THR A 61 -0.32 8.83 8.54
C THR A 61 -1.54 9.68 8.88
N GLY A 62 -2.62 9.08 9.41
CA GLY A 62 -3.77 9.81 9.97
C GLY A 62 -3.45 10.51 11.29
N ALA A 63 -2.74 9.83 12.20
CA ALA A 63 -2.37 10.39 13.51
C ALA A 63 -1.25 11.44 13.43
N ARG A 64 -0.32 11.29 12.48
CA ARG A 64 0.80 12.22 12.26
C ARG A 64 0.99 12.50 10.77
N PRO A 65 0.14 13.36 10.16
CA PRO A 65 0.12 13.62 8.72
C PRO A 65 1.27 14.53 8.27
N THR A 66 2.52 14.16 8.56
CA THR A 66 3.71 14.94 8.18
C THR A 66 4.37 14.36 6.92
N PRO A 67 5.03 15.21 6.09
CA PRO A 67 5.75 14.75 4.90
C PRO A 67 6.72 13.60 5.16
N ARG A 68 7.43 13.64 6.31
CA ARG A 68 8.39 12.60 6.71
C ARG A 68 7.73 11.25 6.94
N VAL A 69 6.54 11.21 7.55
CA VAL A 69 5.81 9.96 7.80
C VAL A 69 5.31 9.36 6.48
N PHE A 70 4.81 10.19 5.55
CA PHE A 70 4.43 9.73 4.21
C PHE A 70 5.63 9.23 3.40
N ALA A 71 6.76 9.93 3.45
CA ALA A 71 8.00 9.52 2.78
C ALA A 71 8.55 8.19 3.32
N ALA A 72 8.54 8.02 4.65
CA ALA A 72 8.92 6.76 5.28
C ALA A 72 8.02 5.61 4.81
N GLY A 73 6.69 5.81 4.83
CA GLY A 73 5.74 4.82 4.31
C GLY A 73 6.00 4.45 2.85
N ALA A 74 6.25 5.45 2.00
CA ALA A 74 6.58 5.25 0.59
C ALA A 74 7.88 4.46 0.39
N ALA A 75 8.90 4.70 1.21
CA ALA A 75 10.16 3.96 1.16
C ALA A 75 9.94 2.46 1.48
N VAL A 76 9.13 2.14 2.49
CA VAL A 76 8.79 0.73 2.80
C VAL A 76 8.02 0.09 1.63
N ASP A 77 7.14 0.84 0.96
CA ASP A 77 6.39 0.31 -0.20
C ASP A 77 7.30 0.10 -1.42
N ALA A 78 8.26 1.00 -1.66
CA ALA A 78 9.25 0.87 -2.72
C ALA A 78 10.17 -0.34 -2.50
N ILE A 79 10.71 -0.51 -1.28
CA ILE A 79 11.51 -1.68 -0.92
C ILE A 79 10.69 -2.96 -1.13
N HIS A 80 9.42 -2.97 -0.71
CA HIS A 80 8.55 -4.12 -0.90
C HIS A 80 8.32 -4.44 -2.38
N SER A 81 8.07 -3.42 -3.21
CA SER A 81 7.95 -3.58 -4.67
C SER A 81 9.21 -4.22 -5.26
N LEU A 82 10.39 -3.76 -4.88
CA LEU A 82 11.67 -4.35 -5.33
C LEU A 82 11.84 -5.80 -4.89
N THR A 83 11.50 -6.13 -3.65
CA THR A 83 11.55 -7.53 -3.18
C THR A 83 10.55 -8.44 -3.92
N ALA A 84 9.37 -7.92 -4.28
CA ALA A 84 8.39 -8.65 -5.07
C ALA A 84 8.83 -8.83 -6.53
N LEU A 85 9.49 -7.84 -7.12
CA LEU A 85 10.13 -7.97 -8.43
C LEU A 85 11.25 -9.01 -8.41
N ALA A 86 12.08 -9.01 -7.36
CA ALA A 86 13.11 -10.02 -7.17
C ALA A 86 12.49 -11.43 -7.09
N LEU A 87 11.42 -11.60 -6.30
CA LEU A 87 10.68 -12.87 -6.23
C LEU A 87 10.13 -13.28 -7.61
N ALA A 88 9.54 -12.35 -8.35
CA ALA A 88 9.02 -12.59 -9.70
C ALA A 88 10.11 -13.02 -10.69
N ALA A 89 11.35 -12.58 -10.48
CA ALA A 89 12.50 -12.94 -11.31
C ALA A 89 13.05 -14.34 -10.98
N VAL A 90 13.06 -14.73 -9.70
CA VAL A 90 13.65 -16.00 -9.25
C VAL A 90 12.67 -17.17 -9.22
N ASP A 91 11.37 -16.93 -9.01
CA ASP A 91 10.34 -17.97 -8.95
C ASP A 91 9.25 -17.78 -10.01
N ARG A 92 9.36 -18.54 -11.10
CA ARG A 92 8.39 -18.53 -12.21
C ARG A 92 6.99 -18.98 -11.79
N ARG A 93 6.86 -19.82 -10.77
CA ARG A 93 5.55 -20.30 -10.28
C ARG A 93 4.80 -19.16 -9.58
N GLN A 94 5.53 -18.29 -8.88
CA GLN A 94 4.96 -17.16 -8.15
C GLN A 94 4.91 -15.86 -8.98
N ARG A 95 5.51 -15.84 -10.18
CA ARG A 95 5.69 -14.64 -10.98
C ARG A 95 4.41 -13.81 -11.19
N PRO A 96 3.23 -14.36 -11.56
CA PRO A 96 2.03 -13.54 -11.74
C PRO A 96 1.60 -12.81 -10.45
N ALA A 97 1.59 -13.54 -9.33
CA ALA A 97 1.24 -12.99 -8.02
C ALA A 97 2.27 -11.95 -7.54
N ALA A 98 3.56 -12.24 -7.72
CA ALA A 98 4.67 -11.38 -7.34
C ALA A 98 4.69 -10.07 -8.16
N LEU A 99 4.40 -10.14 -9.46
CA LEU A 99 4.27 -8.95 -10.31
C LEU A 99 3.05 -8.09 -9.92
N ALA A 100 1.89 -8.71 -9.68
CA ALA A 100 0.71 -7.98 -9.21
C ALA A 100 1.00 -7.25 -7.89
N ASN A 101 1.66 -7.93 -6.94
CA ASN A 101 2.07 -7.33 -5.68
C ASN A 101 3.08 -6.18 -5.87
N ALA A 102 4.06 -6.35 -6.77
CA ALA A 102 5.03 -5.32 -7.10
C ALA A 102 4.37 -4.04 -7.66
N VAL A 103 3.42 -4.19 -8.58
CA VAL A 103 2.67 -3.06 -9.18
C VAL A 103 1.85 -2.32 -8.13
N VAL A 104 1.10 -3.05 -7.30
CA VAL A 104 0.31 -2.43 -6.22
C VAL A 104 1.21 -1.69 -5.23
N ALA A 105 2.32 -2.31 -4.82
CA ALA A 105 3.29 -1.69 -3.92
C ALA A 105 3.94 -0.43 -4.54
N ALA A 106 4.29 -0.47 -5.83
CA ALA A 106 4.82 0.69 -6.54
C ALA A 106 3.80 1.83 -6.61
N GLY A 107 2.52 1.52 -6.82
CA GLY A 107 1.43 2.51 -6.78
C GLY A 107 1.32 3.20 -5.42
N TRP A 108 1.37 2.45 -4.32
CA TRP A 108 1.37 3.01 -2.96
C TRP A 108 2.60 3.89 -2.69
N ALA A 109 3.78 3.45 -3.14
CA ALA A 109 5.01 4.22 -3.03
C ALA A 109 4.91 5.56 -3.76
N ALA A 110 4.43 5.54 -5.02
CA ALA A 110 4.27 6.74 -5.83
C ALA A 110 3.30 7.75 -5.19
N LEU A 111 2.14 7.28 -4.70
CA LEU A 111 1.18 8.11 -3.98
C LEU A 111 1.78 8.72 -2.71
N GLY A 112 2.51 7.93 -1.92
CA GLY A 112 3.17 8.41 -0.71
C GLY A 112 4.23 9.48 -0.98
N VAL A 113 5.04 9.32 -2.04
CA VAL A 113 5.99 10.35 -2.50
C VAL A 113 5.26 11.61 -2.94
N ALA A 114 4.18 11.49 -3.71
CA ALA A 114 3.41 12.63 -4.18
C ALA A 114 2.81 13.44 -3.02
N VAL A 115 2.22 12.77 -2.02
CA VAL A 115 1.69 13.44 -0.81
C VAL A 115 2.81 14.08 0.00
N ALA A 116 3.95 13.39 0.18
CA ALA A 116 5.09 13.94 0.91
C ALA A 116 5.64 15.22 0.25
N ARG A 117 5.71 15.25 -1.08
CA ARG A 117 6.17 16.44 -1.85
C ARG A 117 5.21 17.62 -1.72
N GLN A 118 3.89 17.37 -1.73
CA GLN A 118 2.87 18.43 -1.56
C GLN A 118 2.88 19.05 -0.16
N GLY A 119 3.23 18.29 0.87
CA GLY A 119 3.37 18.83 2.22
C GLY A 119 4.72 19.50 2.51
N GLY A 120 5.66 19.43 1.57
CA GLY A 120 6.99 20.04 1.65
C GLY A 120 7.14 21.32 0.80
N THR A 121 6.12 21.70 0.03
CA THR A 121 6.07 23.02 -0.62
C THR A 121 5.69 24.08 0.42
N PRO A 122 6.50 25.14 0.60
CA PRO A 122 6.22 26.23 1.55
C PRO A 122 4.95 27.01 1.21
#